data_AF-A0A946BT97-F1
#
_entry.id   AF-A0A946BT97-F1
#
_cell.length_a   1.000
_cell.length_b   1.000
_cell.length_c   1.000
_cell.angle_alpha   90.00
_cell.angle_beta   90.00
_cell.angle_gamma   90.00
#
_symmetry.space_group_name_H-M   'P 1'
#
loop_
_entity.id
_entity.type
_entity.pdbx_description
1 polymer ?
#
loop_
_entity_poly.entity_id
_entity_poly.type
_entity_poly.pdbx_seq_one_letter_code
_entity_poly.pdbx_strand_id
1 'polypeptide(L)'
;MAPENQNYLVTVEQFFLSLKDSGLMLSATDYDLIQQWESKGIPVNIVCRGIENGVAEFATQRQSSRMGLSYLKVYVEEEMERSRS
;
A
#
# COMPACT_ATOMS: atom_id res chain seq x y z
N MET A 1 3.37 26.65 4.30
CA MET A 1 3.00 25.37 4.94
C MET A 1 2.34 24.50 3.89
N ALA A 2 3.05 23.43 3.48
CA ALA A 2 2.63 22.20 2.79
C ALA A 2 3.87 21.66 2.03
N PRO A 3 4.36 20.44 2.34
CA PRO A 3 4.16 19.34 1.39
C PRO A 3 4.12 17.93 2.05
N GLU A 4 3.70 17.81 3.31
CA GLU A 4 3.67 16.49 3.98
C GLU A 4 2.84 15.46 3.19
N ASN A 5 1.74 15.93 2.58
CA ASN A 5 0.86 15.14 1.73
C ASN A 5 1.49 14.57 0.45
N GLN A 6 2.41 15.33 -0.18
CA GLN A 6 3.09 14.83 -1.37
C GLN A 6 4.08 13.73 -1.00
N ASN A 7 4.70 13.82 0.19
CA ASN A 7 5.67 12.84 0.61
C ASN A 7 5.04 11.47 0.87
N TYR A 8 3.85 11.43 1.50
CA TYR A 8 3.16 10.17 1.77
C TYR A 8 2.77 9.44 0.49
N LEU A 9 2.03 10.13 -0.39
CA LEU A 9 1.52 9.54 -1.63
C LEU A 9 2.66 9.05 -2.53
N VAL A 10 3.67 9.90 -2.76
CA VAL A 10 4.82 9.55 -3.60
C VAL A 10 5.60 8.39 -2.99
N THR A 11 5.78 8.36 -1.67
CA THR A 11 6.50 7.26 -1.02
C THR A 11 5.77 5.93 -1.19
N VAL A 12 4.46 5.88 -0.92
CA VAL A 12 3.67 4.65 -1.04
C VAL A 12 3.59 4.20 -2.51
N GLU A 13 3.42 5.13 -3.43
CA GLU A 13 3.42 4.84 -4.87
C GLU A 13 4.75 4.23 -5.32
N GLN A 14 5.87 4.90 -5.06
CA GLN A 14 7.20 4.43 -5.49
C GLN A 14 7.52 3.07 -4.85
N PHE A 15 7.15 2.88 -3.58
CA PHE A 15 7.32 1.61 -2.91
C PHE A 15 6.52 0.49 -3.58
N PHE A 16 5.22 0.71 -3.83
CA PHE A 16 4.37 -0.30 -4.46
C PHE A 16 4.81 -0.61 -5.90
N LEU A 17 5.22 0.39 -6.67
CA LEU A 17 5.76 0.22 -8.01
C LEU A 17 7.09 -0.54 -7.98
N SER A 18 7.95 -0.32 -6.98
CA SER A 18 9.20 -1.08 -6.85
C SER A 18 8.99 -2.58 -6.59
N LEU A 19 7.87 -2.95 -5.98
CA LEU A 19 7.50 -4.35 -5.71
C LEU A 19 6.83 -5.03 -6.91
N LYS A 20 6.29 -4.24 -7.84
CA LYS A 20 5.67 -4.71 -9.08
C LYS A 20 6.63 -4.49 -10.22
N ASP A 21 7.32 -5.55 -10.63
CA ASP A 21 8.22 -5.57 -11.79
C ASP A 21 7.45 -5.53 -13.14
N SER A 22 6.52 -4.58 -13.24
CA SER A 22 5.62 -4.41 -14.37
C SER A 22 5.33 -2.92 -14.49
N GLY A 23 5.40 -2.35 -15.70
CA GLY A 23 5.09 -0.95 -15.99
C GLY A 23 3.61 -0.57 -15.77
N LEU A 24 2.99 -1.08 -14.71
CA LEU A 24 1.66 -0.75 -14.23
C LEU A 24 1.68 0.60 -13.52
N MET A 25 0.63 1.38 -13.73
CA MET A 25 0.36 2.58 -12.96
C MET A 25 -0.69 2.27 -11.89
N LEU A 26 -0.71 3.09 -10.83
CA LEU A 26 -1.82 3.09 -9.87
C LEU A 26 -3.11 3.53 -10.57
N SER A 27 -4.21 2.86 -10.25
CA SER A 27 -5.54 3.31 -10.66
C SER A 27 -6.00 4.48 -9.78
N ALA A 28 -7.03 5.20 -10.22
CA ALA A 28 -7.64 6.27 -9.40
C ALA A 28 -8.12 5.73 -8.03
N THR A 29 -8.62 4.50 -7.97
CA THR A 29 -9.02 3.83 -6.73
C THR A 29 -7.83 3.57 -5.81
N ASP A 30 -6.67 3.22 -6.37
CA ASP A 30 -5.48 3.01 -5.56
C ASP A 30 -4.98 4.33 -4.95
N TYR A 31 -5.01 5.44 -5.69
CA TYR A 31 -4.67 6.76 -5.13
C TYR A 31 -5.64 7.20 -4.03
N ASP A 32 -6.94 7.00 -4.22
CA ASP A 32 -7.96 7.30 -3.21
C ASP A 32 -7.68 6.50 -1.92
N LEU A 33 -7.31 5.22 -2.05
CA LEU A 33 -6.99 4.39 -0.89
C LEU A 33 -5.73 4.88 -0.14
N ILE A 34 -4.70 5.35 -0.85
CA ILE A 34 -3.51 5.94 -0.21
C ILE A 34 -3.90 7.18 0.60
N GLN A 35 -4.75 8.06 0.05
CA GLN A 35 -5.25 9.24 0.75
C GLN A 35 -6.13 8.87 1.96
N GLN A 36 -6.89 7.78 1.87
CA GLN A 36 -7.65 7.26 3.01
C GLN A 36 -6.74 6.79 4.15
N TRP A 37 -5.61 6.14 3.86
CA TRP A 37 -4.67 5.74 4.92
C TRP A 37 -3.99 6.94 5.57
N GLU A 38 -3.60 7.92 4.77
CA GLU A 38 -3.03 9.18 5.27
C GLU A 38 -4.02 9.94 6.16
N SER A 39 -5.26 10.13 5.71
CA SER A 39 -6.29 10.82 6.49
C SER A 39 -6.67 10.09 7.78
N LYS A 40 -6.50 8.77 7.83
CA LYS A 40 -6.65 7.95 9.04
C LYS A 40 -5.43 8.04 9.99
N GLY A 41 -4.37 8.75 9.59
CA GLY A 41 -3.14 8.89 10.35
C GLY A 41 -2.30 7.61 10.38
N ILE A 42 -2.46 6.72 9.39
CA ILE A 42 -1.67 5.49 9.34
C ILE A 42 -0.24 5.83 8.91
N PRO A 43 0.78 5.52 9.71
CA PRO A 43 2.16 5.85 9.35
C PRO A 43 2.61 5.14 8.07
N VAL A 44 3.41 5.82 7.25
CA VAL A 44 3.88 5.29 5.96
C VAL A 44 4.59 3.94 6.09
N ASN A 45 5.35 3.73 7.17
CA ASN A 45 6.04 2.46 7.42
C ASN A 45 5.06 1.30 7.69
N ILE A 46 3.88 1.57 8.27
CA ILE A 46 2.84 0.56 8.49
C ILE A 46 2.20 0.18 7.16
N VAL A 47 1.90 1.16 6.32
CA VAL A 47 1.39 0.91 4.97
C VAL A 47 2.38 0.11 4.14
N CYS A 48 3.66 0.51 4.10
CA CYS A 48 4.68 -0.22 3.34
C CYS A 48 4.84 -1.67 3.81
N ARG A 49 4.87 -1.92 5.13
CA ARG A 49 4.94 -3.29 5.67
C ARG A 49 3.72 -4.12 5.32
N GLY A 50 2.51 -3.56 5.43
CA GLY A 50 1.28 -4.24 5.02
C GLY A 50 1.28 -4.59 3.53
N ILE A 51 1.74 -3.67 2.69
CA ILE A 51 1.91 -3.90 1.25
C ILE A 51 2.90 -5.03 0.99
N GLU A 52 4.07 -5.01 1.63
CA GLU A 52 5.11 -6.04 1.49
C GLU A 52 4.58 -7.43 1.89
N ASN A 53 3.89 -7.53 3.03
CA ASN A 53 3.28 -8.76 3.50
C ASN A 53 2.24 -9.30 2.49
N GLY A 54 1.35 -8.44 2.00
CA GLY A 54 0.34 -8.86 1.04
C GLY A 54 0.92 -9.23 -0.34
N VAL A 55 2.00 -8.60 -0.77
CA VAL A 55 2.73 -8.96 -1.99
C VAL A 55 3.37 -10.35 -1.84
N ALA A 56 4.01 -10.61 -0.70
CA ALA A 56 4.61 -11.91 -0.40
C ALA A 56 3.54 -13.03 -0.39
N GLU A 57 2.40 -12.80 0.28
CA GLU A 57 1.28 -13.74 0.32
C GLU A 57 0.62 -13.94 -1.05
N PHE A 58 0.56 -12.91 -1.89
CA PHE A 58 0.06 -13.06 -3.25
C PHE A 58 0.99 -13.95 -4.10
N ALA A 59 2.31 -13.79 -3.94
CA ALA A 59 3.30 -14.58 -4.65
C ALA A 59 3.23 -16.08 -4.27
N THR A 60 2.92 -16.40 -3.01
CA THR A 60 2.76 -17.81 -2.56
C THR A 60 1.49 -18.45 -3.11
N GLN A 61 0.43 -17.67 -3.34
CA GLN A 61 -0.89 -18.18 -3.76
C GLN A 61 -1.01 -18.50 -5.27
N ARG A 62 0.05 -18.32 -6.08
CA ARG A 62 0.05 -18.58 -7.55
C ARG A 62 -1.18 -17.98 -8.27
N GLN A 63 -1.68 -16.84 -7.81
CA GLN A 63 -2.86 -16.21 -8.40
C GLN A 63 -2.50 -15.43 -9.67
N SER A 64 -3.25 -15.67 -10.75
CA SER A 64 -3.13 -14.92 -12.01
C SER A 64 -3.85 -13.57 -12.00
N SER A 65 -4.39 -13.14 -10.85
CA SER A 65 -5.16 -11.91 -10.68
C SER A 65 -4.28 -10.68 -10.81
N ARG A 66 -4.85 -9.54 -11.24
CA ARG A 66 -4.16 -8.25 -11.13
C ARG A 66 -4.08 -7.86 -9.65
N MET A 67 -2.88 -7.91 -9.07
CA MET A 67 -2.61 -7.37 -7.72
C MET A 67 -2.86 -5.86 -7.74
N GLY A 68 -3.65 -5.32 -6.79
CA GLY A 68 -3.93 -3.88 -6.63
C GLY A 68 -3.94 -3.49 -5.15
N LEU A 69 -3.88 -2.20 -4.81
CA LEU A 69 -3.88 -1.78 -3.40
C LEU A 69 -5.18 -2.17 -2.69
N SER A 70 -6.29 -2.27 -3.43
CA SER A 70 -7.55 -2.81 -2.91
C SER A 70 -7.43 -4.21 -2.32
N TYR A 71 -6.61 -5.08 -2.93
CA TYR A 71 -6.30 -6.41 -2.37
C TYR A 71 -5.40 -6.29 -1.14
N LEU A 72 -4.40 -5.40 -1.19
CA LEU A 72 -3.42 -5.23 -0.12
C LEU A 72 -3.98 -4.52 1.12
N LYS A 73 -5.16 -3.90 1.02
CA LYS A 73 -5.82 -3.19 2.11
C LYS A 73 -5.92 -4.01 3.39
N VAL A 74 -6.31 -5.29 3.29
CA VAL A 74 -6.46 -6.16 4.47
C VAL A 74 -5.14 -6.32 5.24
N TYR A 75 -4.02 -6.44 4.52
CA TYR A 75 -2.70 -6.60 5.13
C TYR A 75 -2.19 -5.32 5.80
N VAL A 76 -2.56 -4.14 5.26
CA VAL A 76 -2.28 -2.85 5.90
C VAL A 76 -3.10 -2.68 7.18
N GLU A 77 -4.36 -3.10 7.18
CA GLU A 77 -5.22 -3.08 8.37
C GLU A 77 -4.72 -4.06 9.45
N GLU A 78 -4.24 -5.24 9.05
CA GLU A 78 -3.61 -6.20 9.97
C GLU A 78 -2.29 -5.68 10.57
N GLU A 79 -1.42 -5.06 9.77
CA GLU A 79 -0.16 -4.48 10.27
C GLU A 79 -0.42 -3.31 11.23
N MET A 80 -1.48 -2.54 10.98
CA MET A 80 -1.93 -1.48 11.87
C MET A 80 -2.38 -2.02 13.23
N GLU A 81 -3.12 -3.13 13.25
CA GLU A 81 -3.55 -3.77 14.49
C GLU A 81 -2.35 -4.39 15.24
N ARG A 82 -1.43 -5.05 14.54
CA ARG A 82 -0.20 -5.59 15.13
C ARG A 82 0.66 -4.53 15.79
N SER A 83 0.72 -3.34 15.21
CA SER A 83 1.54 -2.23 15.73
C SER A 83 0.91 -1.52 16.92
N ARG A 84 -0.35 -1.84 17.26
CA ARG A 84 -1.06 -1.33 18.44
C ARG A 84 -0.99 -2.27 19.66
N SER A 85 -0.60 -3.53 19.45
CA SER A 85 -0.44 -4.56 20.48
C SER A 85 0.97 -4.59 21.06
#